data_AF-A0A538JH79-F1
#
_entry.id   AF-A0A538JH79-F1
#
_cell.length_a   1.000
_cell.length_b   1.000
_cell.length_c   1.000
_cell.angle_alpha   90.00
_cell.angle_beta   90.00
_cell.angle_gamma   90.00
#
_symmetry.space_group_name_H-M   'P 1'
#
loop_
_entity.id
_entity.type
_entity.pdbx_description
1 polymer ?
#
loop_
_entity_poly.entity_id
_entity_poly.type
_entity_poly.pdbx_seq_one_letter_code
_entity_poly.pdbx_strand_id
1 'polypeptide(L)'
;MDAKTDRSDIRVEDEFARDDKALRLRASGKSFVAVAKALGYGRAHQANDAFNRALRRKPLGERESLRREELARLDTMAEGVRASQQLGPDDVIRRLRTVERLRVMLLAE
;
A
#
# COMPACT_ATOMS: atom_id res chain seq x y z
N MET A 1 6.22 -2.15 -41.59
CA MET A 1 4.94 -2.20 -40.84
C MET A 1 5.18 -3.26 -39.77
N ASP A 2 5.20 -2.97 -38.48
CA ASP A 2 4.16 -2.29 -37.71
C ASP A 2 4.74 -1.51 -36.52
N ALA A 3 4.50 -0.20 -36.49
CA ALA A 3 4.76 0.67 -35.34
C ALA A 3 3.42 1.31 -34.95
N LYS A 4 2.60 0.56 -34.21
CA LYS A 4 1.39 1.06 -33.56
C LYS A 4 1.25 0.39 -32.18
N THR A 5 2.25 0.56 -31.32
CA THR A 5 1.98 0.49 -29.89
C THR A 5 1.10 1.69 -29.57
N ASP A 6 -0.14 1.45 -29.14
CA ASP A 6 -1.07 2.52 -28.81
C ASP A 6 -0.57 3.28 -27.57
N ARG A 7 -0.81 4.60 -27.52
CA ARG A 7 -0.43 5.44 -26.38
C ARG A 7 -1.20 5.06 -25.11
N SER A 8 -2.30 4.32 -25.26
CA SER A 8 -3.05 3.72 -24.16
C SER A 8 -2.26 2.55 -23.52
N ASP A 9 -1.70 1.65 -24.32
CA ASP A 9 -0.91 0.50 -23.85
C ASP A 9 0.31 0.95 -23.04
N ILE A 10 1.04 1.96 -23.53
CA ILE A 10 2.23 2.50 -22.83
C ILE A 10 1.85 3.06 -21.44
N ARG A 11 0.69 3.72 -21.32
CA ARG A 11 0.24 4.26 -20.03
C ARG A 11 -0.14 3.17 -19.04
N VAL A 12 -0.71 2.07 -19.52
CA VAL A 12 -1.06 0.90 -18.69
C VAL A 12 0.21 0.21 -18.18
N GLU A 13 1.21 0.05 -19.04
CA GLU A 13 2.52 -0.50 -18.64
C GLU A 13 3.21 0.37 -17.58
N ASP A 14 3.19 1.70 -17.75
CA ASP A 14 3.72 2.65 -16.77
C ASP A 14 2.98 2.56 -15.42
N GLU A 15 1.65 2.44 -15.45
CA GLU A 15 0.85 2.27 -14.23
C GLU A 15 1.18 0.94 -13.53
N PHE A 16 1.31 -0.13 -14.30
CA PHE A 16 1.66 -1.45 -13.79
C PHE A 16 3.05 -1.46 -13.13
N ALA A 17 4.02 -0.80 -13.76
CA ALA A 17 5.37 -0.65 -13.23
C ALA A 17 5.39 0.19 -11.94
N ARG A 18 4.55 1.24 -11.89
CA ARG A 18 4.42 2.12 -10.72
C ARG A 18 3.76 1.41 -9.54
N ASP A 19 2.71 0.64 -9.79
CA ASP A 19 2.05 -0.21 -8.80
C ASP A 19 3.03 -1.24 -8.22
N ASP A 20 3.79 -1.94 -9.07
CA ASP A 20 4.80 -2.91 -8.61
C ASP A 20 5.94 -2.24 -7.83
N LYS A 21 6.26 -0.99 -8.14
CA LYS A 21 7.21 -0.20 -7.36
C LYS A 21 6.62 0.20 -5.99
N ALA A 22 5.33 0.50 -5.92
CA ALA A 22 4.64 0.76 -4.65
C ALA A 22 4.69 -0.47 -3.74
N LEU A 23 4.45 -1.67 -4.29
CA LEU A 23 4.59 -2.95 -3.58
C LEU A 23 6.00 -3.14 -3.03
N ARG A 24 7.03 -3.01 -3.87
CA ARG A 24 8.43 -3.19 -3.46
C ARG A 24 8.86 -2.21 -2.37
N LEU A 25 8.52 -0.93 -2.51
CA LEU A 25 8.87 0.09 -1.52
C LEU A 25 8.15 -0.14 -0.18
N ARG A 26 6.89 -0.58 -0.22
CA ARG A 26 6.16 -0.93 1.01
C ARG A 26 6.74 -2.18 1.68
N ALA A 27 7.03 -3.22 0.89
CA ALA A 27 7.68 -4.43 1.37
C ALA A 27 9.05 -4.16 1.99
N SER A 28 9.79 -3.16 1.49
CA SER A 28 11.05 -2.68 2.09
C SER A 28 10.85 -1.81 3.34
N GLY A 29 9.65 -1.73 3.91
CA GLY A 29 9.34 -1.02 5.15
C GLY A 29 8.99 0.47 5.01
N LYS A 30 8.86 1.03 3.79
CA LYS A 30 8.45 2.44 3.64
C LYS A 30 6.97 2.62 4.03
N SER A 31 6.65 3.79 4.59
CA SER A 31 5.25 4.17 4.85
C SER A 31 4.53 4.57 3.56
N PHE A 32 3.19 4.49 3.51
CA PHE A 32 2.44 4.93 2.33
C PHE A 32 2.63 6.42 2.00
N VAL A 33 2.94 7.27 2.99
CA VAL A 33 3.33 8.67 2.75
C VAL A 33 4.67 8.73 2.01
N ALA A 34 5.66 7.95 2.44
CA ALA A 34 6.97 7.90 1.78
C ALA A 34 6.88 7.29 0.37
N VAL A 35 6.08 6.23 0.20
CA VAL A 35 5.79 5.64 -1.11
C VAL A 35 5.09 6.66 -2.01
N ALA A 36 4.10 7.38 -1.49
CA ALA A 36 3.40 8.43 -2.24
C ALA A 36 4.37 9.49 -2.76
N LYS A 37 5.24 10.02 -1.89
CA LYS A 37 6.26 10.98 -2.28
C LYS A 37 7.24 10.41 -3.32
N ALA A 38 7.74 9.19 -3.09
CA ALA A 38 8.72 8.56 -3.96
C ALA A 38 8.19 8.26 -5.37
N LEU A 39 6.88 8.04 -5.48
CA LEU A 39 6.23 7.72 -6.75
C LEU A 39 5.43 8.88 -7.33
N GLY A 40 5.41 10.06 -6.70
CA GLY A 40 4.67 11.23 -7.18
C GLY A 40 3.14 11.09 -7.06
N TYR A 41 2.65 10.30 -6.11
CA TYR A 41 1.22 10.32 -5.76
C TYR A 41 0.91 11.55 -4.93
N GLY A 42 -0.27 12.15 -5.13
CA GLY A 42 -0.67 13.34 -4.38
C GLY A 42 -1.02 13.04 -2.92
N ARG A 43 -1.45 11.81 -2.62
CA ARG A 43 -1.89 11.41 -1.27
C ARG A 43 -1.47 9.97 -0.95
N ALA A 44 -1.31 9.69 0.35
CA ALA A 44 -0.92 8.36 0.84
C ALA A 44 -1.91 7.24 0.47
N HIS A 45 -3.22 7.53 0.41
CA HIS A 45 -4.21 6.52 0.03
C HIS A 45 -3.99 6.01 -1.41
N GLN A 46 -3.58 6.87 -2.34
CA GLN A 46 -3.29 6.47 -3.72
C GLN A 46 -2.12 5.49 -3.80
N ALA A 47 -1.12 5.64 -2.94
CA ALA A 47 -0.04 4.68 -2.82
C ALA A 47 -0.50 3.34 -2.22
N ASN A 48 -1.50 3.36 -1.32
CA ASN A 48 -2.13 2.15 -0.81
C ASN A 48 -2.96 1.44 -1.90
N ASP A 49 -3.70 2.20 -2.71
CA ASP A 49 -4.47 1.64 -3.83
C ASP A 49 -3.54 0.95 -4.84
N ALA A 50 -2.44 1.61 -5.19
CA ALA A 50 -1.40 1.07 -6.06
C ALA A 50 -0.76 -0.20 -5.49
N PHE A 51 -0.44 -0.20 -4.20
CA PHE A 51 0.04 -1.38 -3.48
C PHE A 51 -0.96 -2.54 -3.58
N ASN A 52 -2.24 -2.31 -3.31
CA ASN A 52 -3.26 -3.36 -3.33
C ASN A 52 -3.55 -3.88 -4.73
N ARG A 53 -3.51 -3.03 -5.76
CA ARG A 53 -3.58 -3.47 -7.17
C ARG A 53 -2.40 -4.36 -7.54
N ALA A 54 -1.17 -3.96 -7.22
CA ALA A 54 0.01 -4.79 -7.43
C ALA A 54 -0.08 -6.13 -6.70
N LEU A 55 -0.52 -6.09 -5.44
CA LEU A 55 -0.66 -7.27 -4.60
C LEU A 55 -1.68 -8.27 -5.18
N ARG A 56 -2.84 -7.79 -5.66
CA ARG A 56 -3.87 -8.65 -6.27
C ARG A 56 -3.39 -9.38 -7.52
N ARG A 57 -2.44 -8.80 -8.27
CA ARG A 57 -1.84 -9.38 -9.48
C ARG A 57 -0.77 -10.44 -9.19
N LYS A 58 -0.30 -10.57 -7.94
CA LYS A 58 0.68 -11.60 -7.58
C LYS A 58 0.05 -13.00 -7.59
N PRO A 59 0.84 -14.05 -7.88
CA PRO A 59 0.42 -15.43 -7.69
C PRO A 59 -0.11 -15.65 -6.27
N LEU A 60 -1.10 -16.52 -6.11
CA LEU A 60 -1.83 -16.69 -4.84
C LEU A 60 -0.90 -16.88 -3.63
N GLY A 61 0.09 -17.76 -3.73
CA GLY A 61 1.03 -18.03 -2.63
C GLY A 61 1.89 -16.81 -2.25
N GLU A 62 2.38 -16.05 -3.24
CA GLU A 62 3.13 -14.82 -3.00
C GLU A 62 2.22 -13.75 -2.39
N ARG A 63 0.99 -13.61 -2.93
CA ARG A 63 -0.03 -12.68 -2.44
C ARG A 63 -0.38 -12.93 -0.97
N GLU A 64 -0.56 -14.18 -0.57
CA GLU A 64 -0.84 -14.55 0.81
C GLU A 64 0.34 -14.26 1.75
N SER A 65 1.57 -14.54 1.32
CA SER A 65 2.75 -14.20 2.11
C SER A 65 2.86 -12.69 2.34
N LEU A 66 2.75 -11.90 1.28
CA LEU A 66 2.80 -10.44 1.35
C LEU A 66 1.65 -9.86 2.19
N ARG A 67 0.45 -10.45 2.14
CA ARG A 67 -0.66 -10.06 3.03
C ARG A 67 -0.33 -10.32 4.49
N ARG A 68 0.18 -11.51 4.83
CA ARG A 68 0.55 -11.85 6.22
C ARG A 68 1.62 -10.89 6.76
N GLU A 69 2.63 -10.60 5.95
CA GLU A 69 3.66 -9.63 6.32
C GLU A 69 3.10 -8.22 6.54
N GLU A 70 2.21 -7.77 5.66
CA GLU A 70 1.60 -6.44 5.81
C GLU A 70 0.64 -6.37 7.00
N LEU A 71 -0.14 -7.43 7.27
CA LEU A 71 -0.97 -7.54 8.47
C LEU A 71 -0.12 -7.42 9.74
N ALA A 72 0.99 -8.16 9.82
CA ALA A 72 1.90 -8.09 10.95
C ALA A 72 2.46 -6.67 11.16
N ARG A 73 2.83 -5.97 10.07
CA ARG A 73 3.25 -4.56 10.15
C ARG A 73 2.14 -3.64 10.68
N LEU A 74 0.89 -3.87 10.28
CA LEU A 74 -0.27 -3.11 10.75
C LEU A 74 -0.61 -3.43 12.22
N ASP A 75 -0.38 -4.66 12.67
CA ASP A 75 -0.52 -5.05 14.08
C ASP A 75 0.51 -4.34 14.95
N THR A 76 1.80 -4.39 14.57
CA THR A 76 2.87 -3.64 15.26
C THR A 76 2.56 -2.14 15.31
N MET A 77 2.03 -1.57 14.21
CA MET A 77 1.64 -0.16 14.19
C MET A 77 0.48 0.12 15.17
N ALA A 78 -0.52 -0.76 15.25
CA ALA A 78 -1.63 -0.60 16.18
C ALA A 78 -1.15 -0.70 17.64
N GLU A 79 -0.28 -1.65 17.96
CA GLU A 79 0.34 -1.80 19.28
C GLU A 79 1.12 -0.54 19.68
N GLY A 80 1.96 -0.02 18.78
CA GLY A 80 2.70 1.22 19.01
C GLY A 80 1.79 2.43 19.26
N VAL A 81 0.66 2.51 18.54
CA VAL A 81 -0.34 3.56 18.77
C VAL A 81 -1.02 3.41 20.14
N ARG A 82 -1.35 2.19 20.56
CA ARG A 82 -1.97 1.92 21.88
C ARG A 82 -1.01 2.19 23.04
N ALA A 83 0.27 1.87 22.88
CA ALA A 83 1.30 2.06 23.91
C ALA A 83 1.80 3.50 24.02
N SER A 84 1.47 4.36 23.05
CA SER A 84 2.01 5.72 22.97
C SER A 84 1.42 6.65 24.05
N GLN A 85 2.25 7.05 25.01
CA GLN A 85 1.91 8.06 26.02
C GLN A 85 1.88 9.50 25.47
N GLN A 86 2.36 9.72 24.24
CA GLN A 86 2.45 11.04 23.61
C GLN A 86 1.17 11.46 22.87
N LEU A 87 0.18 10.57 22.73
CA LEU A 87 -1.05 10.83 21.98
C LEU A 87 -2.21 11.04 22.93
N GLY A 88 -3.03 12.05 22.63
CA GLY A 88 -4.33 12.19 23.27
C GLY A 88 -5.28 11.05 22.86
N PRO A 89 -6.31 10.76 23.66
CA PRO A 89 -7.27 9.69 23.38
C PRO A 89 -7.89 9.76 21.98
N ASP A 90 -8.26 10.96 21.51
CA ASP A 90 -8.86 11.16 20.20
C ASP A 90 -7.91 10.82 19.04
N ASP A 91 -6.62 11.14 19.20
CA ASP A 91 -5.60 10.82 18.19
C ASP A 91 -5.28 9.33 18.16
N VAL A 92 -5.28 8.65 19.32
CA VAL A 92 -5.20 7.19 19.39
C VAL A 92 -6.36 6.57 18.62
N ILE A 93 -7.60 6.99 18.90
CA ILE A 93 -8.81 6.50 18.21
C ILE A 93 -8.71 6.73 16.70
N ARG A 94 -8.33 7.95 16.27
CA ARG A 94 -8.20 8.30 14.85
C ARG A 94 -7.15 7.43 14.13
N ARG A 95 -5.99 7.21 14.77
CA ARG A 95 -4.91 6.40 14.20
C ARG A 95 -5.30 4.93 14.13
N LEU A 96 -5.92 4.38 15.17
CA LEU A 96 -6.42 3.01 15.14
C LEU A 96 -7.49 2.80 14.07
N ARG A 97 -8.42 3.75 13.88
CA ARG A 97 -9.37 3.72 12.76
C ARG A 97 -8.67 3.73 11.40
N THR A 98 -7.54 4.42 11.29
CA THR A 98 -6.75 4.42 10.05
C THR A 98 -6.11 3.05 9.81
N VAL A 99 -5.52 2.43 10.84
CA VAL A 99 -4.97 1.08 10.73
C VAL A 99 -6.05 0.08 10.32
N GLU A 100 -7.24 0.18 10.91
CA GLU A 100 -8.34 -0.73 10.57
C GLU A 100 -8.78 -0.60 9.11
N ARG A 101 -8.88 0.63 8.58
CA ARG A 101 -9.15 0.82 7.14
C ARG A 101 -8.08 0.19 6.26
N LEU A 102 -6.81 0.28 6.64
CA LEU A 102 -5.72 -0.35 5.89
C LEU A 102 -5.87 -1.88 5.87
N ARG A 103 -6.30 -2.50 6.98
CA ARG A 103 -6.57 -3.94 7.04
C ARG A 103 -7.74 -4.33 6.14
N VAL A 104 -8.85 -3.59 6.20
CA VAL A 104 -10.01 -3.85 5.34
C VAL A 104 -9.63 -3.80 3.86
N MET A 105 -8.86 -2.79 3.43
CA MET A 105 -8.42 -2.69 2.04
C MET A 105 -7.44 -3.80 1.63
N LEU A 106 -6.58 -4.25 2.55
CA LEU A 106 -5.61 -5.33 2.32
C LEU A 106 -6.29 -6.70 2.11
N LEU A 107 -7.39 -6.92 2.82
CA LEU A 107 -8.16 -8.16 2.82
C LEU A 107 -9.28 -8.18 1.77
N ALA A 108 -9.57 -7.04 1.13
CA ALA A 108 -10.52 -6.97 0.04
C ALA A 108 -10.03 -7.80 -1.17
N GLU A 109 -10.97 -8.52 -1.78
CA GLU A 109 -10.74 -9.36 -2.97
C GLU A 109 -10.55 -8.54 -4.25
#